data_AF-A0A8X6NQ18-F1
#
_entry.id   AF-A0A8X6NQ18-F1
#
_cell.length_a   1.000
_cell.length_b   1.000
_cell.length_c   1.000
_cell.angle_alpha   90.00
_cell.angle_beta   90.00
_cell.angle_gamma   90.00
#
_symmetry.space_group_name_H-M   'P 1'
#
loop_
_entity.id
_entity.type
_entity.pdbx_description
1 polymer ?
#
loop_
_entity_poly.entity_id
_entity_poly.type
_entity_poly.pdbx_seq_one_letter_code
_entity_poly.pdbx_strand_id
1 'polypeptide(L)'
;IAWQGVTKRTLNSAWRKLWPDVVLKLEGFERFEPIEEEIVSIGRSMGLEVDEADVADLIEEYAEELMTEELKELQKISHSRVMMELCSEEEVETEEKLNSCEIRDILGKWQEVSDFVEKRHPEKLSTGRVSALFDDRCLTFFRNILKKKAETDLS
;
A
#
# COMPACT_ATOMS: atom_id res chain seq x y z
N ILE A 1 -5.87 20.37 5.79
CA ILE A 1 -5.08 20.75 4.59
C ILE A 1 -3.62 20.88 4.99
N ALA A 2 -2.83 19.79 4.95
CA ALA A 2 -1.41 19.80 5.36
C ALA A 2 -0.45 19.94 4.15
N TRP A 3 -0.94 19.72 2.94
CA TRP A 3 -0.13 19.61 1.72
C TRP A 3 0.00 20.91 0.93
N GLN A 4 -0.86 21.91 1.17
CA GLN A 4 -0.82 23.18 0.42
C GLN A 4 0.45 24.01 0.68
N GLY A 5 1.17 23.77 1.77
CA GLY A 5 2.44 24.45 2.07
C GLY A 5 3.69 23.72 1.57
N VAL A 6 3.56 22.53 0.99
CA VAL A 6 4.72 21.73 0.57
C VAL A 6 5.21 22.23 -0.78
N THR A 7 6.38 22.87 -0.79
CA THR A 7 7.00 23.31 -2.04
C THR A 7 7.62 22.13 -2.79
N LYS A 8 7.69 22.23 -4.14
CA LYS A 8 8.39 21.24 -4.99
C LYS A 8 9.82 20.98 -4.49
N ARG A 9 10.50 22.00 -3.98
CA ARG A 9 11.83 21.89 -3.38
C ARG A 9 11.83 20.97 -2.15
N THR A 10 10.87 21.14 -1.25
CA THR A 10 10.74 20.30 -0.04
C THR A 10 10.47 18.85 -0.42
N LEU A 11 9.57 18.64 -1.38
CA LEU A 11 9.23 17.31 -1.90
C LEU A 11 10.45 16.63 -2.53
N ASN A 12 11.15 17.31 -3.45
CA ASN A 12 12.37 16.79 -4.09
C ASN A 12 13.49 16.51 -3.08
N SER A 13 13.58 17.31 -2.01
CA SER A 13 14.57 17.08 -0.94
C SER A 13 14.24 15.84 -0.11
N ALA A 14 12.95 15.59 0.14
CA ALA A 14 12.50 14.38 0.82
C ALA A 14 12.73 13.13 -0.05
N TRP A 15 12.38 13.19 -1.33
CA TRP A 15 12.63 12.10 -2.28
C TRP A 15 14.13 11.81 -2.45
N ARG A 16 14.99 12.83 -2.46
CA ARG A 16 16.45 12.66 -2.53
C ARG A 16 17.00 11.90 -1.32
N LYS A 17 16.40 12.06 -0.14
CA LYS A 17 16.79 11.33 1.07
C LYS A 17 16.33 9.86 1.03
N LEU A 18 15.16 9.60 0.45
CA LEU A 18 14.59 8.26 0.35
C LEU A 18 15.23 7.43 -0.77
N TRP A 19 15.52 8.07 -1.91
CA TRP A 19 16.11 7.40 -3.06
C TRP A 19 17.09 8.32 -3.82
N PRO A 20 18.34 8.45 -3.33
CA PRO A 20 19.31 9.35 -3.92
C PRO A 20 19.66 9.01 -5.38
N ASP A 21 19.78 7.73 -5.74
CA ASP A 21 20.22 7.31 -7.09
C ASP A 21 19.24 7.67 -8.22
N VAL A 22 17.94 7.77 -7.92
CA VAL A 22 16.89 8.11 -8.90
C VAL A 22 16.77 9.62 -9.04
N VAL A 23 16.83 10.36 -7.93
CA VAL A 23 16.71 11.82 -7.93
C VAL A 23 17.94 12.49 -8.54
N LEU A 24 19.14 11.91 -8.40
CA LEU A 24 20.36 12.41 -9.04
C LEU A 24 20.31 12.29 -10.57
N LYS A 25 19.63 11.28 -11.12
CA LYS A 25 19.44 11.13 -12.57
C LYS A 25 18.48 12.18 -13.16
N LEU A 26 17.57 12.71 -12.35
CA LEU A 26 16.62 13.75 -12.74
C LEU A 26 17.21 15.17 -12.70
N GLU A 27 18.31 15.39 -11.98
CA GLU A 27 18.95 16.71 -11.85
C GLU A 27 19.65 17.14 -13.16
N GLY A 28 19.85 16.22 -14.10
CA GLY A 28 20.36 16.45 -15.46
C GLY A 28 19.29 16.41 -16.56
N PHE A 29 18.00 16.40 -16.19
CA PHE A 29 16.93 16.57 -17.16
C PHE A 29 16.91 18.04 -17.55
N GLU A 30 17.75 18.40 -18.52
CA GLU A 30 17.56 19.62 -19.29
C GLU A 30 16.09 19.66 -19.68
N ARG A 31 15.43 20.76 -19.30
CA ARG A 31 14.04 21.05 -19.68
C ARG A 31 13.93 20.65 -21.14
N PHE A 32 13.17 19.58 -21.44
CA PHE A 32 13.03 19.11 -22.81
C PHE A 32 12.70 20.32 -23.67
N GLU A 33 13.59 20.63 -24.61
CA GLU A 33 13.24 21.51 -25.71
C GLU A 33 11.99 20.95 -26.39
N PRO A 34 11.11 21.79 -26.95
CA PRO A 34 9.82 21.34 -27.46
C PRO A 34 10.00 20.23 -28.50
N ILE A 35 9.82 18.97 -28.06
CA ILE A 35 9.92 17.77 -28.89
C ILE A 35 8.70 17.58 -29.78
N GLU A 36 7.69 18.46 -29.65
CA GLU A 36 6.46 18.46 -30.43
C GLU A 36 6.75 18.50 -31.94
N GLU A 37 7.64 19.40 -32.38
CA GLU A 37 8.04 19.51 -33.79
C GLU A 37 8.71 18.23 -34.32
N GLU A 38 9.53 17.57 -33.50
CA GLU A 38 10.21 16.33 -33.86
C GLU A 38 9.23 15.15 -33.96
N ILE A 39 8.32 15.02 -32.98
CA ILE A 39 7.27 14.01 -32.97
C ILE A 39 6.36 14.16 -34.19
N VAL A 40 5.96 15.40 -34.50
CA VAL A 40 5.13 15.73 -35.67
C VAL A 40 5.88 15.40 -36.97
N SER A 41 7.16 15.71 -37.07
CA SER A 41 8.00 15.35 -38.22
C SER A 41 8.08 13.83 -38.43
N ILE A 42 8.26 13.07 -37.34
CA ILE A 42 8.26 11.60 -37.37
C ILE A 42 6.90 11.07 -37.81
N GLY A 43 5.80 11.58 -37.26
CA GLY A 43 4.44 11.20 -37.64
C GLY A 43 4.18 11.41 -39.14
N ARG A 44 4.54 12.59 -39.65
CA ARG A 44 4.46 12.88 -41.09
C ARG A 44 5.33 11.97 -41.94
N SER A 45 6.53 11.61 -41.48
CA SER A 45 7.40 10.66 -42.19
C SER A 45 6.83 9.25 -42.26
N MET A 46 5.97 8.88 -41.31
CA MET A 46 5.21 7.62 -41.29
C MET A 46 3.88 7.72 -42.05
N GLY A 47 3.59 8.86 -42.69
CA GLY A 47 2.37 9.11 -43.45
C GLY A 47 1.16 9.45 -42.57
N LEU A 48 1.37 9.81 -41.30
CA LEU A 48 0.32 10.29 -40.42
C LEU A 48 0.14 11.81 -40.61
N GLU A 49 -1.11 12.25 -40.70
CA GLU A 49 -1.46 13.67 -40.72
C GLU A 49 -1.62 14.11 -39.26
N VAL A 50 -0.51 14.56 -38.66
CA VAL A 50 -0.41 15.01 -37.26
C VAL A 50 0.19 16.42 -37.26
N ASP A 51 -0.37 17.31 -36.45
CA ASP A 51 0.16 18.63 -36.18
C ASP A 51 0.56 18.82 -34.70
N GLU A 52 1.12 19.98 -34.37
CA GLU A 52 1.59 20.27 -33.01
C GLU A 52 0.46 20.33 -31.99
N ALA A 53 -0.76 20.72 -32.42
CA ALA A 53 -1.92 20.76 -31.54
C ALA A 53 -2.38 19.33 -31.20
N ASP A 54 -2.36 18.41 -32.17
CA ASP A 54 -2.67 17.00 -31.93
C ASP A 54 -1.74 16.35 -30.88
N VAL A 55 -0.46 16.73 -30.88
CA VAL A 55 0.53 16.25 -29.91
C VAL A 55 0.33 16.91 -28.54
N ALA A 56 0.03 18.21 -28.51
CA ALA A 56 -0.26 18.93 -27.27
C ALA A 56 -1.50 18.38 -26.55
N ASP A 57 -2.59 18.11 -27.31
CA ASP A 57 -3.82 17.52 -26.78
C ASP A 57 -3.56 16.13 -26.18
N LEU A 58 -2.74 15.30 -26.83
CA LEU A 58 -2.35 13.98 -26.32
C LEU A 58 -1.52 14.07 -25.02
N ILE A 59 -0.63 15.05 -24.93
CA ILE A 59 0.18 15.29 -23.72
C ILE A 59 -0.72 15.74 -22.56
N GLU A 60 -1.70 16.61 -22.83
CA GLU A 60 -2.65 17.08 -21.84
C GLU A 60 -3.57 15.94 -21.35
N GLU A 61 -4.13 15.15 -22.27
CA GLU A 61 -4.94 13.97 -21.95
C GLU A 61 -4.16 12.97 -21.08
N TYR A 62 -2.90 12.69 -21.43
CA TYR A 62 -2.04 11.81 -20.63
C TYR A 62 -1.76 12.39 -19.24
N ALA A 63 -1.56 13.71 -19.12
CA ALA A 63 -1.34 14.36 -17.84
C ALA A 63 -2.59 14.30 -16.95
N GLU A 64 -3.79 14.43 -17.51
CA GLU A 64 -5.05 14.30 -16.79
C GLU A 64 -5.35 12.85 -16.37
N GLU A 65 -5.10 11.87 -17.25
CA GLU A 65 -5.31 10.45 -16.96
C GLU A 65 -4.34 9.96 -15.88
N LEU A 66 -3.07 10.36 -15.96
CA LEU A 66 -2.04 10.05 -14.96
C LEU A 66 -2.36 10.70 -13.61
N MET A 67 -2.82 11.96 -13.60
CA MET A 67 -3.22 12.66 -12.38
C MET A 67 -4.47 12.08 -11.70
N THR A 68 -5.36 11.41 -12.44
CA THR A 68 -6.61 10.89 -11.88
C THR A 68 -6.51 9.42 -11.48
N GLU A 69 -5.83 8.58 -12.26
CA GLU A 69 -5.71 7.16 -11.95
C GLU A 69 -4.59 6.88 -10.95
N GLU A 70 -3.39 7.45 -11.12
CA GLU A 70 -2.31 7.30 -10.13
C GLU A 70 -2.69 7.92 -8.78
N LEU A 71 -3.49 9.00 -8.78
CA LEU A 71 -4.01 9.59 -7.54
C LEU A 71 -5.04 8.68 -6.85
N LYS A 72 -5.92 8.01 -7.60
CA LYS A 72 -6.82 7.00 -7.03
C LYS A 72 -6.05 5.80 -6.50
N GLU A 73 -5.03 5.34 -7.20
CA GLU A 73 -4.16 4.26 -6.74
C GLU A 73 -3.37 4.67 -5.50
N LEU A 74 -2.80 5.87 -5.47
CA LEU A 74 -2.14 6.43 -4.28
C LEU A 74 -3.11 6.66 -3.13
N GLN A 75 -4.35 7.07 -3.40
CA GLN A 75 -5.40 7.19 -2.39
C GLN A 75 -5.82 5.81 -1.86
N LYS A 76 -5.86 4.78 -2.70
CA LYS A 76 -6.13 3.39 -2.34
C LYS A 76 -4.98 2.80 -1.53
N ILE A 77 -3.73 3.07 -1.91
CA ILE A 77 -2.52 2.69 -1.17
C ILE A 77 -2.47 3.45 0.15
N SER A 78 -2.82 4.73 0.19
CA SER A 78 -2.95 5.54 1.40
C SER A 78 -4.02 4.99 2.31
N HIS A 79 -5.24 4.72 1.82
CA HIS A 79 -6.31 4.13 2.63
C HIS A 79 -5.95 2.71 3.08
N SER A 80 -5.30 1.91 2.24
CA SER A 80 -4.83 0.58 2.62
C SER A 80 -3.72 0.64 3.68
N ARG A 81 -2.80 1.60 3.56
CA ARG A 81 -1.71 1.81 4.52
C ARG A 81 -2.24 2.39 5.82
N VAL A 82 -3.12 3.39 5.75
CA VAL A 82 -3.84 3.96 6.89
C VAL A 82 -4.73 2.92 7.56
N MET A 83 -5.37 2.00 6.82
CA MET A 83 -6.12 0.88 7.40
C MET A 83 -5.18 -0.15 8.06
N MET A 84 -3.99 -0.39 7.49
CA MET A 84 -2.96 -1.24 8.08
C MET A 84 -2.30 -0.60 9.33
N GLU A 85 -2.22 0.73 9.37
CA GLU A 85 -1.65 1.57 10.43
C GLU A 85 -2.70 1.92 11.51
N LEU A 86 -3.99 1.95 11.18
CA LEU A 86 -5.13 2.03 12.12
C LEU A 86 -5.47 0.65 12.69
N CYS A 87 -5.16 -0.45 12.01
CA CYS A 87 -5.15 -1.78 12.63
C CYS A 87 -4.11 -1.92 13.75
N SER A 88 -3.24 -0.92 13.98
CA SER A 88 -2.45 -0.82 15.21
C SER A 88 -3.05 0.08 16.30
N GLU A 89 -4.15 0.80 16.08
CA GLU A 89 -4.70 1.69 17.14
C GLU A 89 -6.23 1.93 17.21
N GLU A 90 -7.06 1.45 16.28
CA GLU A 90 -8.52 1.56 16.44
C GLU A 90 -9.22 0.21 16.28
N GLU A 91 -9.95 -0.13 17.34
CA GLU A 91 -10.83 -1.27 17.44
C GLU A 91 -11.88 -1.19 16.33
N VAL A 92 -11.73 -2.03 15.30
CA VAL A 92 -12.80 -2.22 14.32
C VAL A 92 -13.93 -2.93 15.05
N GLU A 93 -14.91 -2.14 15.47
CA GLU A 93 -16.28 -2.55 15.76
C GLU A 93 -16.87 -3.14 14.47
N THR A 94 -16.47 -4.38 14.17
CA THR A 94 -17.11 -5.18 13.14
C THR A 94 -18.36 -5.78 13.77
N GLU A 95 -19.52 -5.24 13.40
CA GLU A 95 -20.86 -5.80 13.65
C GLU A 95 -21.10 -7.16 12.95
N GLU A 96 -20.06 -7.88 12.55
CA GLU A 96 -20.15 -9.33 12.42
C GLU A 96 -19.76 -9.92 13.78
N LYS A 97 -20.77 -10.18 14.60
CA LYS A 97 -20.63 -10.76 15.95
C LYS A 97 -20.05 -12.18 15.84
N LEU A 98 -18.75 -12.30 15.55
CA LEU A 98 -18.00 -13.57 15.49
C LEU A 98 -18.36 -14.40 16.73
N ASN A 99 -18.85 -15.63 16.55
CA ASN A 99 -19.33 -16.41 17.68
C ASN A 99 -18.16 -16.83 18.59
N SER A 100 -18.34 -16.74 19.90
CA SER A 100 -17.32 -17.18 20.87
C SER A 100 -16.98 -18.68 20.71
N CYS A 101 -17.91 -19.51 20.21
CA CYS A 101 -17.62 -20.91 19.87
C CYS A 101 -16.68 -21.05 18.67
N GLU A 102 -16.91 -20.30 17.59
CA GLU A 102 -16.08 -20.34 16.38
C GLU A 102 -14.66 -19.84 16.67
N ILE A 103 -14.55 -18.78 17.49
CA ILE A 103 -13.25 -18.27 17.92
C ILE A 103 -12.46 -19.33 18.70
N ARG A 104 -13.11 -20.02 19.66
CA ARG A 104 -12.45 -21.09 20.43
C ARG A 104 -12.05 -22.27 19.54
N ASP A 105 -12.85 -22.61 18.53
CA ASP A 105 -12.54 -23.68 17.58
C ASP A 105 -11.26 -23.35 16.78
N ILE A 106 -11.15 -22.14 16.23
CA ILE A 106 -9.95 -21.70 15.51
C ILE A 106 -8.71 -21.67 16.41
N LEU A 107 -8.84 -21.19 17.66
CA LEU A 107 -7.75 -21.21 18.63
C LEU A 107 -7.27 -22.65 18.92
N GLY A 108 -8.19 -23.60 19.02
CA GLY A 108 -7.88 -25.01 19.21
C GLY A 108 -7.18 -25.62 18.00
N LYS A 109 -7.70 -25.40 16.79
CA LYS A 109 -7.09 -25.89 15.54
C LYS A 109 -5.67 -25.38 15.36
N TRP A 110 -5.43 -24.12 15.68
CA TRP A 110 -4.07 -23.58 15.62
C TRP A 110 -3.13 -24.25 16.61
N GLN A 111 -3.60 -24.50 17.84
CA GLN A 111 -2.79 -25.22 18.83
C GLN A 111 -2.39 -26.61 18.33
N GLU A 112 -3.32 -27.36 17.72
CA GLU A 112 -3.02 -28.66 17.13
C GLU A 112 -1.97 -28.58 16.01
N VAL A 113 -2.08 -27.58 15.13
CA VAL A 113 -1.10 -27.32 14.06
C VAL A 113 0.26 -26.95 14.65
N SER A 114 0.30 -26.06 15.64
CA SER A 114 1.53 -25.64 16.30
C SER A 114 2.23 -26.82 16.96
N ASP A 115 1.51 -27.63 17.74
CA ASP A 115 2.03 -28.83 18.39
C ASP A 115 2.57 -29.84 17.37
N PHE A 116 1.87 -30.01 16.24
CA PHE A 116 2.31 -30.89 15.17
C PHE A 116 3.62 -30.41 14.54
N VAL A 117 3.70 -29.13 14.20
CA VAL A 117 4.87 -28.50 13.59
C VAL A 117 6.06 -28.54 14.55
N GLU A 118 5.84 -28.21 15.83
CA GLU A 118 6.87 -28.26 16.86
C GLU A 118 7.44 -29.66 17.03
N LYS A 119 6.64 -30.71 16.89
CA LYS A 119 7.12 -32.11 16.96
C LYS A 119 7.82 -32.55 15.67
N ARG A 120 7.24 -32.26 14.51
CA ARG A 120 7.60 -32.91 13.23
C ARG A 120 8.56 -32.12 12.35
N HIS A 121 8.58 -30.79 12.45
CA HIS A 121 9.34 -29.98 11.50
C HIS A 121 10.86 -30.06 11.76
N PRO A 122 11.71 -30.26 10.74
CA PRO A 122 13.15 -30.38 10.93
C PRO A 122 13.79 -29.04 11.32
N GLU A 123 13.30 -27.92 10.79
CA GLU A 123 13.82 -26.58 11.10
C GLU A 123 12.98 -25.89 12.18
N LYS A 124 13.39 -26.00 13.45
CA LYS A 124 12.60 -25.52 14.60
C LYS A 124 12.56 -23.99 14.72
N LEU A 125 13.66 -23.31 14.38
CA LEU A 125 13.79 -21.87 14.59
C LEU A 125 12.87 -21.07 13.68
N SER A 126 12.84 -21.37 12.38
CA SER A 126 11.96 -20.65 11.45
C SER A 126 10.49 -20.97 11.70
N THR A 127 10.13 -22.22 11.99
CA THR A 127 8.74 -22.53 12.37
C THR A 127 8.33 -21.90 13.68
N GLY A 128 9.22 -21.85 14.68
CA GLY A 128 8.95 -21.16 15.94
C GLY A 128 8.70 -19.67 15.73
N ARG A 129 9.46 -19.02 14.84
CA ARG A 129 9.23 -17.61 14.48
C ARG A 129 7.89 -17.39 13.79
N VAL A 130 7.53 -18.27 12.85
CA VAL A 130 6.21 -18.21 12.17
C VAL A 130 5.09 -18.43 13.19
N SER A 131 5.24 -19.40 14.10
CA SER A 131 4.25 -19.65 15.14
C SER A 131 4.07 -18.45 16.07
N ALA A 132 5.17 -17.87 16.56
CA ALA A 132 5.15 -16.69 17.42
C ALA A 132 4.50 -15.48 16.71
N LEU A 133 4.81 -15.25 15.43
CA LEU A 133 4.19 -14.17 14.66
C LEU A 133 2.67 -14.35 14.51
N PHE A 134 2.21 -15.57 14.29
CA PHE A 134 0.78 -15.87 14.18
C PHE A 134 0.07 -15.72 15.53
N ASP A 135 0.69 -16.18 16.62
CA ASP A 135 0.18 -16.02 17.98
C ASP A 135 0.05 -14.53 18.35
N ASP A 136 1.08 -13.73 18.08
CA ASP A 136 1.13 -12.32 18.45
C ASP A 136 0.18 -11.47 17.60
N ARG A 137 0.15 -11.68 16.28
CA ARG A 137 -0.63 -10.83 15.37
C ARG A 137 -2.07 -11.29 15.19
N CYS A 138 -2.28 -12.59 14.95
CA CYS A 138 -3.59 -13.11 14.57
C CYS A 138 -4.39 -13.57 15.80
N LEU A 139 -3.78 -14.37 16.69
CA LEU A 139 -4.53 -14.93 17.81
C LEU A 139 -4.80 -13.94 18.93
N THR A 140 -3.94 -12.93 19.12
CA THR A 140 -4.18 -11.85 20.10
C THR A 140 -5.49 -11.12 19.82
N PHE A 141 -5.81 -10.83 18.56
CA PHE A 141 -7.09 -10.22 18.17
C PHE A 141 -8.29 -11.03 18.67
N PHE A 142 -8.31 -12.34 18.36
CA PHE A 142 -9.37 -13.25 18.77
C PHE A 142 -9.46 -13.43 20.29
N ARG A 143 -8.32 -13.51 20.98
CA ARG A 143 -8.27 -13.57 22.45
C ARG A 143 -8.85 -12.29 23.07
N ASN A 144 -8.59 -11.13 22.48
CA ASN A 144 -9.12 -9.86 22.98
C ASN A 144 -10.64 -9.77 22.79
N ILE A 145 -11.20 -10.28 21.68
CA ILE A 145 -12.65 -10.38 21.49
C ILE A 145 -13.29 -11.21 22.61
N LEU A 146 -12.69 -12.37 22.95
CA LEU A 146 -13.21 -13.21 24.03
C LEU A 146 -13.16 -12.52 25.40
N LYS A 147 -12.08 -11.78 25.69
CA LYS A 147 -11.93 -11.02 26.95
C LYS A 147 -13.02 -9.95 27.08
N LYS A 148 -13.22 -9.14 26.03
CA LYS A 148 -14.27 -8.10 26.02
C LYS A 148 -15.67 -8.67 26.27
N LYS A 149 -16.00 -9.80 25.63
CA LYS A 149 -17.31 -10.45 25.82
C LYS A 149 -17.51 -10.97 27.25
N ALA A 150 -16.45 -11.52 27.86
CA ALA A 150 -16.50 -11.97 29.24
C ALA A 150 -16.70 -10.79 30.21
N GLU A 151 -16.12 -9.63 29.92
CA GLU A 151 -16.30 -8.40 30.71
C GLU A 151 -17.71 -7.81 30.55
N THR A 152 -18.28 -7.84 29.34
CA THR A 152 -19.67 -7.38 29.11
C THR A 152 -20.74 -8.29 29.72
N ASP A 153 -20.48 -9.60 29.83
CA ASP A 153 -21.41 -10.54 30.47
C ASP A 153 -21.37 -10.46 32.02
N LEU A 154 -20.37 -9.79 32.60
CA LEU A 154 -20.18 -9.61 34.05
C LEU A 154 -20.64 -8.25 34.59
N SER A 155 -20.99 -7.31 33.71
CA SER A 155 -21.45 -5.94 34.05
C SER A 155 -22.98 -5.81 33.98
#